data_AF-A0A1B7IXA7-F1
#
_entry.id   AF-A0A1B7IXA7-F1
#
_cell.length_a   1.000
_cell.length_b   1.000
_cell.length_c   1.000
_cell.angle_alpha   90.00
_cell.angle_beta   90.00
_cell.angle_gamma   90.00
#
_symmetry.space_group_name_H-M   'P 1'
#
loop_
_entity.id
_entity.type
_entity.pdbx_description
1 polymer ?
#
loop_
_entity_poly.entity_id
_entity_poly.type
_entity_poly.pdbx_seq_one_letter_code
_entity_poly.pdbx_strand_id
1 'polypeptide(L)'
;MSKVQTSPLQNTASSAEESDENALLRENIAALVLIKNENIAQFSQEKMNITSALIEQKWHNRHQVYPYRVKEEIYGTVLNEIMTHKPQFKNEILAKLEAVYQTLRNEESQTLSRTRALVENSYKTPHL
;
A
#
# COMPACT_ATOMS: atom_id res chain seq x y z
N MET A 1 -85.05 1.03 25.63
CA MET A 1 -84.29 -0.23 25.41
C MET A 1 -82.98 0.18 24.73
N SER A 2 -81.98 0.65 25.48
CA SER A 2 -80.88 -0.12 26.10
C SER A 2 -79.58 -0.01 25.31
N LYS A 3 -78.63 0.79 25.87
CA LYS A 3 -77.15 0.68 25.98
C LYS A 3 -76.34 0.29 24.74
N VAL A 4 -75.26 1.00 24.38
CA VAL A 4 -73.90 1.03 25.00
C VAL A 4 -73.30 2.41 24.70
N GLN A 5 -72.87 3.30 25.61
CA GLN A 5 -71.93 3.24 26.74
C GLN A 5 -70.48 2.90 26.34
N THR A 6 -69.72 3.89 25.88
CA THR A 6 -68.30 3.99 26.19
C THR A 6 -67.95 5.43 26.55
N SER A 7 -67.66 5.60 27.84
CA SER A 7 -67.10 6.79 28.46
C SER A 7 -65.67 7.08 27.96
N PRO A 8 -65.19 8.33 28.10
CA PRO A 8 -63.85 8.77 27.71
C PRO A 8 -62.81 8.35 28.75
N LEU A 9 -61.52 8.42 28.40
CA LEU A 9 -60.33 8.66 29.24
C LEU A 9 -59.09 8.34 28.35
N GLN A 10 -58.38 9.36 27.85
CA GLN A 10 -57.12 9.86 28.43
C GLN A 10 -55.96 8.86 28.20
N ASN A 11 -55.19 9.05 27.12
CA ASN A 11 -53.87 9.66 27.16
C ASN A 11 -53.05 9.25 28.41
N THR A 12 -52.23 8.20 28.30
CA THR A 12 -50.92 8.03 28.95
C THR A 12 -50.33 6.66 28.58
N ALA A 13 -49.67 6.54 27.42
CA ALA A 13 -48.78 5.40 27.15
C ALA A 13 -47.73 5.65 26.05
N SER A 14 -47.47 6.91 25.66
CA SER A 14 -46.58 7.20 24.52
C SER A 14 -45.18 7.72 24.89
N SER A 15 -44.73 7.60 26.14
CA SER A 15 -43.43 8.16 26.56
C SER A 15 -42.37 7.15 26.97
N ALA A 16 -42.73 5.87 27.14
CA ALA A 16 -41.78 4.84 27.58
C ALA A 16 -41.15 4.09 26.40
N GLU A 17 -41.96 3.65 25.42
CA GLU A 17 -41.44 2.89 24.27
C GLU A 17 -40.62 3.76 23.30
N GLU A 18 -40.99 5.04 23.11
CA GLU A 18 -40.17 5.97 22.33
C GLU A 18 -38.80 6.23 22.98
N SER A 19 -38.72 6.21 24.32
CA SER A 19 -37.45 6.37 25.04
C SER A 19 -36.55 5.16 24.85
N ASP A 20 -37.11 3.95 24.92
CA ASP A 20 -36.36 2.70 24.75
C ASP A 20 -35.93 2.47 23.30
N GLU A 21 -36.77 2.77 22.31
CA GLU A 21 -36.36 2.70 20.90
C GLU A 21 -35.27 3.72 20.56
N ASN A 22 -35.35 4.94 21.09
CA ASN A 22 -34.30 5.94 20.91
C ASN A 22 -33.01 5.55 21.63
N ALA A 23 -33.09 4.86 22.78
CA ALA A 23 -31.92 4.33 23.48
C ALA A 23 -31.25 3.19 22.69
N LEU A 24 -32.04 2.24 22.19
CA LEU A 24 -31.56 1.14 21.34
C LEU A 24 -30.98 1.65 20.01
N LEU A 25 -31.60 2.65 19.39
CA LEU A 25 -31.10 3.25 18.16
C LEU A 25 -29.77 3.97 18.40
N ARG A 26 -29.63 4.68 19.53
CA ARG A 26 -28.37 5.32 19.93
C ARG A 26 -27.26 4.30 20.17
N GLU A 27 -27.58 3.18 20.82
CA GLU A 27 -26.63 2.09 21.03
C GLU A 27 -26.19 1.46 19.70
N ASN A 28 -27.13 1.19 18.80
CA ASN A 28 -26.82 0.67 17.47
C ASN A 28 -25.97 1.64 16.64
N ILE A 29 -26.26 2.94 16.69
CA ILE A 29 -25.44 3.96 16.01
C ILE A 29 -24.03 4.00 16.60
N ALA A 30 -23.89 3.91 17.93
CA ALA A 30 -22.58 3.85 18.58
C ALA A 30 -21.80 2.59 18.17
N ALA A 31 -22.46 1.43 18.11
CA ALA A 31 -21.86 0.18 17.64
C ALA A 31 -21.42 0.28 16.17
N LEU A 32 -22.24 0.87 15.30
CA LEU A 32 -21.91 1.07 13.89
C LEU A 32 -20.76 2.04 13.69
N VAL A 33 -20.68 3.11 14.51
CA VAL A 33 -19.55 4.05 14.48
C VAL A 33 -18.26 3.37 14.94
N LEU A 34 -18.32 2.52 15.97
CA LEU A 34 -17.17 1.74 16.43
C LEU A 34 -16.69 0.77 15.34
N ILE A 35 -17.59 0.00 14.74
CA ILE A 35 -17.28 -0.93 13.64
C ILE A 35 -16.69 -0.18 12.43
N LYS A 36 -17.25 0.99 12.09
CA LYS A 36 -16.73 1.84 11.01
C LYS A 36 -15.30 2.32 11.32
N ASN A 37 -15.06 2.79 12.54
CA ASN A 37 -13.74 3.30 12.94
C ASN A 37 -12.69 2.19 13.02
N GLU A 38 -13.08 0.99 13.49
CA GLU A 38 -12.22 -0.19 13.51
C GLU A 38 -11.85 -0.65 12.09
N ASN A 39 -12.81 -0.68 11.17
CA ASN A 39 -12.55 -0.98 9.76
C ASN A 39 -11.65 0.07 9.09
N ILE A 40 -11.86 1.36 9.38
CA ILE A 40 -10.98 2.44 8.87
C ILE A 40 -9.57 2.28 9.44
N ALA A 41 -9.43 1.92 10.72
CA ALA A 41 -8.13 1.68 11.34
C ALA A 41 -7.41 0.50 10.70
N GLN A 42 -8.10 -0.63 10.49
CA GLN A 42 -7.54 -1.82 9.81
C GLN A 42 -7.12 -1.51 8.36
N PHE A 43 -7.98 -0.84 7.60
CA PHE A 43 -7.70 -0.49 6.20
C PHE A 43 -6.59 0.57 6.06
N SER A 44 -6.48 1.47 7.03
CA SER A 44 -5.38 2.44 7.13
C SER A 44 -4.05 1.76 7.49
N GLN A 45 -4.10 0.73 8.34
CA GLN A 45 -2.94 -0.11 8.68
C GLN A 45 -2.46 -0.95 7.48
N GLU A 46 -3.37 -1.51 6.68
CA GLU A 46 -3.04 -2.18 5.42
C GLU A 46 -2.33 -1.25 4.43
N LYS A 47 -2.74 0.02 4.36
CA LYS A 47 -2.10 1.03 3.51
C LYS A 47 -0.74 1.53 4.02
N MET A 48 -0.38 1.25 5.28
CA MET A 48 0.85 1.75 5.91
C MET A 48 1.92 0.68 6.16
N ASN A 49 1.66 -0.59 5.86
CA ASN A 49 2.72 -1.59 5.96
C ASN A 49 3.62 -1.53 4.72
N ILE A 50 4.79 -0.90 4.87
CA ILE A 50 5.83 -0.73 3.84
C ILE A 50 6.10 -2.05 3.09
N THR A 51 6.02 -3.20 3.76
CA THR A 51 6.21 -4.52 3.15
C THR A 51 5.07 -4.88 2.20
N SER A 52 3.82 -4.59 2.54
CA SER A 52 2.66 -4.85 1.69
C SER A 52 2.63 -3.94 0.45
N ALA A 53 2.92 -2.65 0.64
CA ALA A 53 3.09 -1.70 -0.45
C ALA A 53 4.23 -2.10 -1.40
N LEU A 54 5.34 -2.61 -0.86
CA LEU A 54 6.45 -3.11 -1.66
C LEU A 54 6.07 -4.36 -2.46
N ILE A 55 5.31 -5.29 -1.89
CA ILE A 55 4.85 -6.50 -2.59
C ILE A 55 3.91 -6.13 -3.74
N GLU A 56 2.97 -5.23 -3.50
CA GLU A 56 2.04 -4.75 -4.53
C GLU A 56 2.79 -3.99 -5.63
N GLN A 57 3.75 -3.13 -5.27
CA GLN A 57 4.60 -2.42 -6.22
C GLN A 57 5.48 -3.38 -7.03
N LYS A 58 6.02 -4.44 -6.42
CA LYS A 58 6.76 -5.50 -7.12
C LYS A 58 5.87 -6.28 -8.08
N TRP A 59 4.63 -6.56 -7.68
CA TRP A 59 3.65 -7.26 -8.50
C TRP A 59 3.18 -6.41 -9.69
N HIS A 60 2.94 -5.13 -9.47
CA HIS A 60 2.56 -4.18 -10.52
C HIS A 60 3.68 -4.02 -11.57
N ASN A 61 4.93 -3.93 -11.12
CA ASN A 61 6.09 -3.81 -11.99
C ASN A 61 6.64 -5.16 -12.49
N ARG A 62 5.92 -6.28 -12.28
CA ARG A 62 6.40 -7.63 -12.65
C ARG A 62 6.81 -7.73 -14.12
N HIS A 63 6.06 -7.10 -15.01
CA HIS A 63 6.33 -7.12 -16.45
C HIS A 63 7.59 -6.34 -16.85
N GLN A 64 8.05 -5.43 -15.99
CA GLN A 64 9.33 -4.76 -16.17
C GLN A 64 10.45 -5.61 -15.58
N VAL A 65 10.27 -6.21 -14.40
CA VAL A 65 11.32 -6.95 -13.68
C VAL A 65 11.66 -8.32 -14.32
N TYR A 66 10.66 -9.11 -14.74
CA TYR A 66 10.91 -10.47 -15.25
C TYR A 66 11.70 -10.53 -16.57
N PRO A 67 11.46 -9.65 -17.56
CA PRO A 67 12.29 -9.61 -18.77
C PRO A 67 13.75 -9.27 -18.48
N TYR A 68 14.04 -8.46 -17.47
CA TYR A 68 15.42 -8.20 -17.05
C TYR A 68 16.06 -9.44 -16.43
N ARG A 69 15.34 -10.16 -15.56
CA ARG A 69 15.83 -11.40 -14.96
C ARG A 69 16.18 -12.47 -16.00
N VAL A 70 15.31 -12.69 -16.98
CA VAL A 70 15.57 -13.66 -18.06
C VAL A 70 16.78 -13.23 -18.90
N LYS A 71 16.92 -11.93 -19.19
CA LYS A 71 18.10 -11.40 -19.89
C LYS A 71 19.38 -11.58 -19.07
N GLU A 72 19.34 -11.34 -17.76
CA GLU A 72 20.47 -11.55 -16.86
C GLU A 72 20.91 -13.03 -16.81
N GLU A 73 19.96 -13.96 -16.77
CA GLU A 73 20.27 -15.40 -16.78
C GLU A 73 20.93 -15.83 -18.11
N ILE A 74 20.42 -15.34 -19.25
CA ILE A 74 21.00 -15.61 -20.58
C ILE A 74 22.38 -14.96 -20.72
N TYR A 75 22.53 -13.69 -20.34
CA TYR A 75 23.83 -13.02 -20.43
C TYR A 75 24.85 -13.62 -19.46
N GLY A 76 24.43 -14.00 -18.26
CA GLY A 76 25.28 -14.65 -17.26
C GLY A 76 25.78 -16.03 -17.73
N THR A 77 24.92 -16.83 -18.34
CA THR A 77 25.31 -18.14 -18.91
C THR A 77 26.30 -17.98 -20.06
N VAL A 78 26.05 -17.06 -20.98
CA VAL A 78 26.98 -16.75 -22.09
C VAL A 78 28.33 -16.23 -21.57
N LEU A 79 28.34 -15.32 -20.60
CA LEU A 79 29.58 -14.81 -20.01
C LEU A 79 30.38 -15.93 -19.35
N ASN A 80 29.71 -16.83 -18.63
CA ASN A 80 30.34 -17.95 -17.96
C ASN A 80 30.98 -18.93 -18.96
N GLU A 81 30.29 -19.21 -20.07
CA GLU A 81 30.83 -20.03 -21.15
C GLU A 81 32.08 -19.38 -21.77
N ILE A 82 32.04 -18.08 -22.06
CA ILE A 82 33.18 -17.30 -22.58
C ILE A 82 34.36 -17.32 -21.59
N MET A 83 34.11 -17.12 -20.30
CA MET A 83 35.15 -17.15 -19.26
C MET A 83 35.77 -18.54 -19.11
N THR A 84 34.98 -19.59 -19.32
CA THR A 84 35.43 -20.99 -19.27
C THR A 84 36.31 -21.33 -20.47
N HIS A 85 35.92 -20.90 -21.67
CA HIS A 85 36.71 -21.12 -22.89
C HIS A 85 37.96 -20.25 -23.00
N LYS A 86 37.94 -19.03 -22.44
CA LYS A 86 39.04 -18.06 -22.55
C LYS A 86 39.32 -17.36 -21.20
N PRO A 87 40.06 -18.01 -20.30
CA PRO A 87 40.32 -17.48 -18.95
C PRO A 87 41.15 -16.18 -18.96
N GLN A 88 41.91 -15.93 -20.03
CA GLN A 88 42.70 -14.71 -20.22
C GLN A 88 41.87 -13.41 -20.19
N PHE A 89 40.60 -13.47 -20.60
CA PHE A 89 39.71 -12.31 -20.61
C PHE A 89 38.90 -12.14 -19.33
N LYS A 90 38.98 -13.09 -18.39
CA LYS A 90 38.17 -13.09 -17.17
C LYS A 90 38.33 -11.80 -16.37
N ASN A 91 39.58 -11.37 -16.14
CA ASN A 91 39.87 -10.18 -15.34
C ASN A 91 39.39 -8.90 -16.03
N GLU A 92 39.52 -8.81 -17.35
CA GLU A 92 39.06 -7.66 -18.13
C GLU A 92 37.53 -7.56 -18.12
N ILE A 93 36.84 -8.69 -18.30
CA ILE A 93 35.37 -8.75 -18.26
C ILE A 93 34.87 -8.36 -16.87
N LEU A 94 35.48 -8.88 -15.80
CA LEU A 94 35.12 -8.52 -14.43
C LEU A 94 35.36 -7.04 -14.14
N ALA A 95 36.48 -6.47 -14.57
CA ALA A 95 36.77 -5.05 -14.38
C ALA A 95 35.76 -4.14 -15.10
N LYS A 96 35.35 -4.51 -16.34
CA LYS A 96 34.30 -3.81 -17.08
C LYS A 96 32.95 -3.91 -16.39
N LEU A 97 32.61 -5.09 -15.90
CA LEU A 97 31.33 -5.35 -15.23
C LEU A 97 31.26 -4.60 -13.89
N GLU A 98 32.37 -4.54 -13.15
CA GLU A 98 32.50 -3.72 -11.95
C GLU A 98 32.34 -2.24 -12.27
N ALA A 99 33.01 -1.72 -13.30
CA ALA A 99 32.86 -0.31 -13.70
C ALA A 99 31.41 0.07 -14.00
N VAL A 100 30.70 -0.76 -14.79
CA VAL A 100 29.28 -0.56 -15.11
C VAL A 100 28.40 -0.65 -13.87
N TYR A 101 28.68 -1.57 -12.96
CA TYR A 101 27.95 -1.67 -11.70
C TYR A 101 28.13 -0.43 -10.83
N GLN A 102 29.35 0.10 -10.73
CA GLN A 102 29.63 1.31 -9.95
C GLN A 102 28.92 2.53 -10.56
N THR A 103 28.85 2.65 -11.89
CA THR A 103 28.08 3.74 -12.54
C THR A 103 26.59 3.63 -12.23
N LEU A 104 26.00 2.43 -12.37
CA LEU A 104 24.59 2.21 -12.06
C LEU A 104 24.27 2.53 -10.60
N ARG A 105 25.11 2.06 -9.67
CA ARG A 105 24.98 2.36 -8.24
C ARG A 105 25.02 3.86 -7.96
N ASN A 106 25.88 4.60 -8.65
CA ASN A 106 25.95 6.05 -8.50
C ASN A 106 24.69 6.75 -9.01
N GLU A 107 24.13 6.29 -10.13
CA GLU A 107 22.87 6.80 -10.68
C GLU A 107 21.67 6.52 -9.77
N GLU A 108 21.58 5.32 -9.21
CA GLU A 108 20.54 4.96 -8.24
C GLU A 108 20.65 5.79 -6.97
N SER A 109 21.87 5.98 -6.45
CA SER A 109 22.13 6.83 -5.28
C SER A 109 21.72 8.30 -5.55
N GLN A 110 22.06 8.83 -6.73
CA GLN A 110 21.63 10.17 -7.14
C GLN A 110 20.10 10.25 -7.27
N THR A 111 19.47 9.25 -7.88
CA THR A 111 18.01 9.20 -8.04
C THR A 111 17.33 9.16 -6.68
N LEU A 112 17.81 8.32 -5.76
CA LEU A 112 17.29 8.23 -4.40
C LEU A 112 17.46 9.55 -3.64
N SER A 113 18.62 10.20 -3.77
CA SER A 113 18.89 11.50 -3.17
C SER A 113 17.94 12.58 -3.71
N ARG A 114 17.71 12.62 -5.03
CA ARG A 114 16.74 13.54 -5.67
C ARG A 114 15.33 13.28 -5.18
N THR A 115 14.90 12.01 -5.14
CA THR A 115 13.56 11.64 -4.66
C THR A 115 13.35 12.02 -3.19
N ARG A 116 14.35 11.82 -2.32
CA ARG A 116 14.29 12.27 -0.92
C ARG A 116 14.17 13.79 -0.82
N ALA A 117 15.00 14.52 -1.57
CA ALA A 117 14.95 15.98 -1.58
C ALA A 117 13.60 16.51 -2.10
N LEU A 118 12.98 15.82 -3.07
CA LEU A 118 11.64 16.17 -3.57
C LEU A 118 10.57 15.93 -2.50
N VAL A 119 10.62 14.80 -1.78
CA VAL A 119 9.71 14.50 -0.66
C VAL A 119 9.85 15.53 0.47
N GLU A 120 11.08 15.95 0.75
CA GLU A 120 11.39 16.95 1.78
C GLU A 120 11.14 18.40 1.30
N ASN A 121 10.64 18.60 0.06
CA ASN A 121 10.50 19.92 -0.60
C ASN A 121 11.78 20.77 -0.60
N SER A 122 12.95 20.14 -0.42
CA SER A 122 14.27 20.78 -0.33
C SER A 122 15.03 20.70 -1.66
N TYR A 123 14.49 20.00 -2.66
CA TYR A 123 15.10 19.87 -3.98
C TYR A 123 15.04 21.20 -4.75
N LYS A 124 16.20 21.84 -4.88
CA LYS A 124 16.40 22.97 -5.80
C LYS A 124 16.86 22.39 -7.14
N THR A 125 16.01 22.47 -8.15
CA THR A 125 16.39 22.15 -9.54
C THR A 125 17.53 23.09 -9.95
N PRO A 126 18.74 22.57 -10.23
CA PRO A 126 19.79 23.39 -10.80
C PRO A 126 19.38 23.67 -12.25
N HIS A 127 19.02 24.91 -12.55
CA HIS A 127 18.41 25.42 -13.78
C HIS A 127 16.89 25.23 -13.92
N LEU A 128 16.14 26.29 -13.56
CA LEU A 128 15.24 26.95 -14.49
C LEU A 128 15.91 28.23 -14.99
#